data_AF-A0A5J4RFV4-F1
#
_entry.id   AF-A0A5J4RFV4-F1
#
_cell.length_a   1.000
_cell.length_b   1.000
_cell.length_c   1.000
_cell.angle_alpha   90.00
_cell.angle_beta   90.00
_cell.angle_gamma   90.00
#
_symmetry.space_group_name_H-M   'P 1'
#
loop_
_entity.id
_entity.type
_entity.pdbx_description
1 polymer ?
#
loop_
_entity_poly.entity_id
_entity_poly.type
_entity_poly.pdbx_seq_one_letter_code
_entity_poly.pdbx_strand_id
1 'polypeptide(L)'
;MNKGKFIVIKFNLRHSKHIENIQEDFFNELFSVLKKYDKRLSSSFTNYLKAISVIEKKNILSSFLNLYTIWNKDLEKNKINRTICRLDKKIAVFIDDFDRLLSGEIIEVFKLINENASFSNLIFITAYDKEYMNEIINKKYSNGDKAFSDKFFISEIQIPLYPYDKILEYLLNCLFRGINMDTESENLFKETLKNYDELFKKYLITLRDVKRFLNFFVIGYTQIKEYVEFKDYFLLSLIKYRYPKEYSNLHKYKEKYLDTRIEEPDCYFLKAIVDEEDIISKDILHILFPEGSNFSYCSINNTKAFNRYFYNVINSEQLSKAEIESIFGKELIDMENHIDEWVKNGKVEDLFSYFYFDDIQNCKNKKRFESYLNLLSYMYFKDYNTLIFRAKIISVLGVETKKRILENCNRRQKKTTNPDCQSFTLFFPPFRFLLLVF
;
A
#
# COMPACT_ATOMS: atom_id res chain seq x y z
N MET A 1 -0.16 -2.30 33.67
CA MET A 1 0.59 -2.65 34.90
C MET A 1 0.35 -1.58 35.95
N ASN A 2 0.02 -1.96 37.18
CA ASN A 2 -0.15 -1.02 38.28
C ASN A 2 1.25 -0.46 38.66
N LYS A 3 1.53 0.82 38.36
CA LYS A 3 2.88 1.43 38.44
C LYS A 3 3.52 1.34 39.83
N GLY A 4 2.73 1.11 40.88
CA GLY A 4 3.24 0.91 42.24
C GLY A 4 3.90 -0.45 42.50
N LYS A 5 3.55 -1.51 41.74
CA LYS A 5 3.97 -2.90 42.02
C LYS A 5 5.13 -3.42 41.15
N PHE A 6 5.42 -2.74 40.03
CA PHE A 6 6.40 -3.20 39.05
C PHE A 6 7.45 -2.15 38.74
N ILE A 7 8.70 -2.59 38.59
CA ILE A 7 9.79 -1.84 37.97
C ILE A 7 9.94 -2.40 36.56
N VAL A 8 9.82 -1.55 35.54
CA VAL A 8 9.91 -1.97 34.13
C VAL A 8 11.25 -1.55 33.55
N ILE A 9 11.89 -2.48 32.88
CA ILE A 9 13.20 -2.31 32.23
C ILE A 9 13.06 -2.79 30.80
N LYS A 10 13.53 -1.99 29.84
CA LYS A 10 13.47 -2.30 28.41
C LYS A 10 14.90 -2.46 27.91
N PHE A 11 15.35 -3.70 27.82
CA PHE A 11 16.68 -4.01 27.35
C PHE A 11 16.64 -4.27 25.85
N ASN A 12 17.29 -3.41 25.07
CA ASN A 12 17.47 -3.62 23.64
C ASN A 12 18.86 -4.22 23.38
N LEU A 13 18.87 -5.45 22.86
CA LEU A 13 20.08 -6.22 22.65
C LEU A 13 21.06 -5.56 21.66
N ARG A 14 20.54 -4.81 20.68
CA ARG A 14 21.33 -4.16 19.63
C ARG A 14 22.12 -2.94 20.12
N HIS A 15 21.86 -2.47 21.34
CA HIS A 15 22.69 -1.44 21.95
C HIS A 15 24.07 -1.99 22.38
N SER A 16 24.20 -3.31 22.48
CA SER A 16 25.45 -3.96 22.84
C SER A 16 26.41 -3.97 21.64
N LYS A 17 27.57 -3.33 21.77
CA LYS A 17 28.55 -3.19 20.66
C LYS A 17 29.19 -4.51 20.24
N HIS A 18 29.33 -5.43 21.18
CA HIS A 18 29.92 -6.75 20.98
C HIS A 18 29.08 -7.79 21.71
N ILE A 19 29.02 -9.00 21.13
CA ILE A 19 28.27 -10.13 21.67
C ILE A 19 28.67 -10.42 23.13
N GLU A 20 29.97 -10.35 23.39
CA GLU A 20 30.59 -10.58 24.72
C GLU A 20 30.10 -9.58 25.77
N ASN A 21 29.61 -8.41 25.36
CA ASN A 21 29.19 -7.35 26.29
C ASN A 21 27.70 -7.40 26.61
N ILE A 22 26.90 -8.24 25.96
CA ILE A 22 25.43 -8.28 26.15
C ILE A 22 25.05 -8.40 27.62
N GLN A 23 25.77 -9.24 28.37
CA GLN A 23 25.50 -9.43 29.79
C GLN A 23 25.90 -8.21 30.61
N GLU A 24 27.09 -7.66 30.38
CA GLU A 24 27.55 -6.44 31.04
C GLU A 24 26.59 -5.27 30.80
N ASP A 25 26.17 -5.08 29.55
CA ASP A 25 25.25 -4.04 29.12
C ASP A 25 23.87 -4.21 29.75
N PHE A 26 23.33 -5.44 29.78
CA PHE A 26 22.08 -5.73 30.49
C PHE A 26 22.17 -5.31 31.95
N PHE A 27 23.23 -5.75 32.63
CA PHE A 27 23.37 -5.45 34.03
C PHE A 27 23.52 -3.93 34.22
N ASN A 28 24.40 -3.26 33.48
CA ASN A 28 24.53 -1.80 33.55
C ASN A 28 23.17 -1.09 33.44
N GLU A 29 22.31 -1.52 32.52
CA GLU A 29 20.95 -1.02 32.40
C GLU A 29 20.08 -1.35 33.61
N LEU A 30 20.03 -2.63 34.03
CA LEU A 30 19.30 -3.10 35.22
C LEU A 30 19.64 -2.25 36.44
N PHE A 31 20.93 -2.07 36.71
CA PHE A 31 21.38 -1.36 37.91
C PHE A 31 21.21 0.15 37.81
N SER A 32 21.32 0.75 36.62
CA SER A 32 20.98 2.15 36.43
C SER A 32 19.53 2.45 36.86
N VAL A 33 18.62 1.50 36.63
CA VAL A 33 17.22 1.59 37.04
C VAL A 33 17.08 1.30 38.54
N LEU A 34 17.69 0.23 39.05
CA LEU A 34 17.54 -0.18 40.45
C LEU A 34 18.19 0.80 41.44
N LYS A 35 19.28 1.48 41.06
CA LYS A 35 19.96 2.50 41.89
C LYS A 35 19.05 3.67 42.28
N LYS A 36 18.00 3.92 41.50
CA LYS A 36 16.97 4.93 41.82
C LYS A 36 16.14 4.56 43.05
N TYR A 37 16.09 3.27 43.38
CA TYR A 37 15.32 2.74 44.51
C TYR A 37 16.18 2.41 45.72
N ASP A 38 17.42 1.93 45.53
CA ASP A 38 18.37 1.68 46.62
C ASP A 38 19.82 1.96 46.20
N LYS A 39 20.45 2.99 46.79
CA LYS A 39 21.84 3.39 46.51
C LYS A 39 22.88 2.35 46.94
N ARG A 40 22.53 1.46 47.88
CA ARG A 40 23.44 0.40 48.40
C ARG A 40 23.79 -0.65 47.34
N LEU A 41 23.01 -0.72 46.26
CA LEU A 41 23.26 -1.63 45.14
C LEU A 41 24.56 -1.33 44.39
N SER A 42 25.09 -0.10 44.46
CA SER A 42 26.19 0.33 43.61
C SER A 42 27.48 -0.49 43.81
N SER A 43 27.90 -0.73 45.06
CA SER A 43 29.18 -1.39 45.36
C SER A 43 29.11 -2.92 45.18
N SER A 44 28.03 -3.56 45.66
CA SER A 44 27.80 -4.98 45.42
C SER A 44 27.65 -5.31 43.94
N PHE A 45 27.08 -4.39 43.17
CA PHE A 45 26.95 -4.56 41.74
C PHE A 45 28.29 -4.52 41.00
N THR A 46 29.13 -3.51 41.26
CA THR A 46 30.45 -3.42 40.62
C THR A 46 31.29 -4.67 40.91
N ASN A 47 31.19 -5.22 42.12
CA ASN A 47 31.87 -6.46 42.48
C ASN A 47 31.28 -7.68 41.74
N TYR A 48 29.97 -7.71 41.55
CA TYR A 48 29.29 -8.75 40.78
C TYR A 48 29.67 -8.73 39.29
N LEU A 49 29.71 -7.57 38.63
CA LEU A 49 30.19 -7.45 37.25
C LEU A 49 31.65 -7.87 37.08
N LYS A 50 32.51 -7.46 38.02
CA LYS A 50 33.92 -7.90 38.01
C LYS A 50 34.02 -9.42 38.12
N ALA A 51 33.17 -10.06 38.92
CA ALA A 51 33.14 -11.51 39.02
C ALA A 51 32.69 -12.16 37.69
N ILE A 52 31.66 -11.63 37.02
CA ILE A 52 31.17 -12.18 35.74
C ILE A 52 32.16 -11.96 34.59
N SER A 53 32.66 -10.74 34.39
CA SER A 53 33.57 -10.41 33.28
C SER A 53 34.91 -11.16 33.36
N VAL A 54 35.39 -11.47 34.57
CA VAL A 54 36.57 -12.33 34.78
C VAL A 54 36.30 -13.79 34.43
N ILE A 55 35.06 -14.25 34.59
CA ILE A 55 34.64 -15.61 34.20
C ILE A 55 34.52 -15.70 32.67
N GLU A 56 33.93 -14.71 32.01
CA GLU A 56 33.74 -14.70 30.55
C GLU A 56 35.05 -14.75 29.77
N LYS A 57 36.06 -13.97 30.18
CA LYS A 57 37.40 -13.99 29.56
C LYS A 57 38.12 -15.36 29.63
N LYS A 58 37.68 -16.27 30.50
CA LYS A 58 38.30 -17.59 30.71
C LYS A 58 37.51 -18.75 30.10
N ASN A 59 36.28 -18.56 29.63
CA ASN A 59 35.31 -19.64 29.39
C ASN A 59 34.89 -19.84 27.92
N ILE A 60 35.83 -19.79 26.97
CA ILE A 60 35.46 -20.03 25.55
C ILE A 60 35.48 -21.53 25.17
N LEU A 61 36.08 -22.47 25.93
CA LEU A 61 36.24 -23.82 25.36
C LEU A 61 36.18 -25.10 26.23
N SER A 62 35.70 -25.13 27.47
CA SER A 62 35.69 -26.43 28.19
C SER A 62 34.58 -26.63 29.23
N SER A 63 33.53 -27.34 28.82
CA SER A 63 32.74 -28.27 29.64
C SER A 63 31.92 -27.75 30.84
N PHE A 64 30.92 -28.56 31.17
CA PHE A 64 30.09 -28.63 32.38
C PHE A 64 30.85 -28.69 33.73
N LEU A 65 32.07 -28.16 33.85
CA LEU A 65 32.89 -28.25 35.05
C LEU A 65 33.67 -26.96 35.26
N ASN A 66 33.25 -26.14 36.24
CA ASN A 66 34.21 -25.61 37.21
C ASN A 66 33.51 -25.00 38.44
N LEU A 67 33.46 -25.82 39.49
CA LEU A 67 32.84 -25.59 40.79
C LEU A 67 33.61 -24.64 41.74
N TYR A 68 34.73 -24.03 41.33
CA TYR A 68 35.59 -23.26 42.25
C TYR A 68 35.44 -21.72 42.20
N THR A 69 34.77 -21.15 41.20
CA THR A 69 34.51 -19.69 41.08
C THR A 69 33.11 -19.27 41.53
N ILE A 70 32.27 -20.24 41.88
CA ILE A 70 30.86 -20.10 42.26
C ILE A 70 30.71 -19.36 43.61
N TRP A 71 31.65 -19.55 44.56
CA TRP A 71 31.52 -19.05 45.93
C TRP A 71 31.57 -17.51 46.10
N ASN A 72 32.36 -16.76 45.32
CA ASN A 72 32.36 -15.29 45.39
C ASN A 72 31.20 -14.65 44.63
N LYS A 73 30.77 -15.27 43.52
CA LYS A 73 29.59 -14.86 42.74
C LYS A 73 28.33 -14.95 43.60
N ASP A 74 28.17 -16.03 44.35
CA ASP A 74 26.97 -16.28 45.16
C ASP A 74 26.83 -15.30 46.32
N LEU A 75 27.93 -14.89 46.96
CA LEU A 75 27.88 -13.89 48.03
C LEU A 75 27.37 -12.53 47.54
N GLU A 76 27.91 -12.01 46.44
CA GLU A 76 27.44 -10.73 45.88
C GLU A 76 26.05 -10.86 45.25
N LYS A 77 25.75 -11.99 44.59
CA LYS A 77 24.41 -12.31 44.08
C LYS A 77 23.38 -12.32 45.20
N ASN A 78 23.70 -12.90 46.35
CA ASN A 78 22.84 -12.93 47.53
C ASN A 78 22.60 -11.53 48.13
N LYS A 79 23.60 -10.65 48.12
CA LYS A 79 23.42 -9.24 48.54
C LYS A 79 22.47 -8.48 47.60
N ILE A 80 22.65 -8.66 46.29
CA ILE A 80 21.76 -8.08 45.28
C ILE A 80 20.33 -8.64 45.46
N ASN A 81 20.19 -9.95 45.63
CA ASN A 81 18.90 -10.60 45.88
C ASN A 81 18.18 -10.09 47.11
N ARG A 82 18.87 -9.99 48.26
CA ARG A 82 18.27 -9.42 49.48
C ARG A 82 17.80 -7.99 49.27
N THR A 83 18.54 -7.23 48.48
CA THR A 83 18.18 -5.84 48.17
C THR A 83 16.97 -5.78 47.26
N ILE A 84 16.91 -6.60 46.21
CA ILE A 84 15.74 -6.71 45.33
C ILE A 84 14.51 -7.18 46.09
N CYS A 85 14.63 -8.17 47.00
CA CYS A 85 13.52 -8.60 47.86
C CYS A 85 12.99 -7.48 48.76
N ARG A 86 13.87 -6.60 49.27
CA ARG A 86 13.47 -5.44 50.10
C ARG A 86 12.71 -4.37 49.34
N LEU A 87 12.83 -4.32 48.01
CA LEU A 87 12.10 -3.36 47.19
C LEU A 87 10.59 -3.63 47.18
N ASP A 88 10.15 -4.82 47.59
CA ASP A 88 8.74 -5.28 47.57
C ASP A 88 8.04 -5.03 46.23
N LYS A 89 8.82 -5.18 45.13
CA LYS A 89 8.38 -4.95 43.76
C LYS A 89 8.88 -6.05 42.86
N LYS A 90 8.09 -6.36 41.82
CA LYS A 90 8.51 -7.24 40.73
C LYS A 90 9.25 -6.42 39.68
N ILE A 91 10.35 -6.94 39.16
CA ILE A 91 11.12 -6.30 38.10
C ILE A 91 10.81 -7.04 36.79
N ALA A 92 10.16 -6.37 35.85
CA ALA A 92 9.87 -6.91 34.53
C ALA A 92 10.89 -6.39 33.51
N VAL A 93 11.70 -7.29 32.97
CA VAL A 93 12.68 -7.02 31.92
C VAL A 93 12.08 -7.44 30.60
N PHE A 94 11.86 -6.47 29.71
CA PHE A 94 11.51 -6.72 28.32
C PHE A 94 12.78 -6.78 27.49
N ILE A 95 13.05 -7.93 26.88
CA ILE A 95 14.15 -8.15 25.94
C ILE A 95 13.60 -7.98 24.53
N ASP A 96 14.04 -6.92 23.84
CA ASP A 96 13.56 -6.54 22.50
C ASP A 96 14.51 -7.04 21.38
N ASP A 97 13.98 -7.21 20.16
CA ASP A 97 14.71 -7.70 18.96
C ASP A 97 15.35 -9.10 19.12
N PHE A 98 14.80 -9.98 19.97
CA PHE A 98 15.39 -11.31 20.23
C PHE A 98 15.38 -12.24 19.00
N ASP A 99 14.33 -12.19 18.17
CA ASP A 99 14.20 -12.95 16.91
C ASP A 99 15.16 -12.49 15.80
N ARG A 100 15.95 -11.44 16.02
CA ARG A 100 16.92 -10.93 15.04
C ARG A 100 18.36 -11.20 15.40
N LEU A 101 18.58 -11.93 16.49
CA LEU A 101 19.90 -12.30 16.97
C LEU A 101 20.50 -13.48 16.21
N LEU A 102 21.83 -13.50 16.15
CA LEU A 102 22.61 -14.62 15.67
C LEU A 102 22.76 -15.70 16.77
N SER A 103 23.12 -16.92 16.37
CA SER A 103 23.26 -18.06 17.28
C SER A 103 24.14 -17.80 18.51
N GLY A 104 25.23 -17.03 18.37
CA GLY A 104 26.11 -16.66 19.48
C GLY A 104 25.44 -15.69 20.46
N GLU A 105 24.75 -14.68 19.94
CA GLU A 105 24.03 -13.67 20.76
C GLU A 105 22.87 -14.31 21.53
N ILE A 106 22.13 -15.20 20.87
CA ILE A 106 21.05 -15.97 21.51
C ILE A 106 21.56 -16.73 22.75
N ILE A 107 22.75 -17.34 22.66
CA ILE A 107 23.34 -18.06 23.79
C ILE A 107 23.70 -17.12 24.93
N GLU A 108 24.23 -15.94 24.64
CA GLU A 108 24.52 -14.96 25.69
C GLU A 108 23.24 -14.51 26.40
N VAL A 109 22.14 -14.36 25.67
CA VAL A 109 20.81 -14.09 26.26
C VAL A 109 20.32 -15.28 27.09
N PHE A 110 20.52 -16.52 26.65
CA PHE A 110 20.15 -17.69 27.46
C PHE A 110 20.98 -17.83 28.74
N LYS A 111 22.29 -17.57 28.68
CA LYS A 111 23.16 -17.50 29.86
C LYS A 111 22.68 -16.42 30.84
N LEU A 112 22.24 -15.27 30.30
CA LEU A 112 21.64 -14.19 31.07
C LEU A 112 20.40 -14.65 31.82
N ILE A 113 19.43 -15.24 31.11
CA ILE A 113 18.13 -15.67 31.66
C ILE A 113 18.31 -16.76 32.73
N ASN A 114 19.21 -17.72 32.50
CA ASN A 114 19.33 -18.90 33.35
C ASN A 114 20.19 -18.66 34.61
N GLU A 115 21.47 -18.30 34.46
CA GLU A 115 22.43 -18.35 35.56
C GLU A 115 22.83 -16.97 36.10
N ASN A 116 22.93 -15.98 35.21
CA ASN A 116 23.55 -14.71 35.53
C ASN A 116 22.53 -13.72 36.09
N ALA A 117 21.27 -13.78 35.71
CA ALA A 117 20.23 -12.90 36.23
C ALA A 117 19.13 -13.62 37.01
N SER A 118 19.45 -14.75 37.67
CA SER A 118 18.49 -15.48 38.51
C SER A 118 18.21 -14.78 39.86
N PHE A 119 17.81 -13.51 39.78
CA PHE A 119 17.43 -12.73 40.95
C PHE A 119 15.97 -12.95 41.34
N SER A 120 15.68 -12.91 42.63
CA SER A 120 14.31 -12.96 43.15
C SER A 120 13.47 -11.83 42.55
N ASN A 121 12.20 -12.10 42.26
CA ASN A 121 11.24 -11.13 41.72
C ASN A 121 11.61 -10.53 40.34
N LEU A 122 12.60 -11.08 39.63
CA LEU A 122 12.91 -10.71 38.25
C LEU A 122 12.11 -11.58 37.27
N ILE A 123 11.50 -10.96 36.27
CA ILE A 123 10.68 -11.61 35.24
C ILE A 123 11.20 -11.17 33.88
N PHE A 124 11.64 -12.12 33.06
CA PHE A 124 12.02 -11.87 31.68
C PHE A 124 10.84 -12.08 30.74
N ILE A 125 10.65 -11.13 29.82
CA ILE A 125 9.60 -11.15 28.81
C ILE A 125 10.26 -10.83 27.47
N THR A 126 10.03 -11.67 26.47
CA THR A 126 10.53 -11.45 25.12
C THR A 126 9.55 -12.01 24.09
N ALA A 127 9.63 -11.51 22.87
CA ALA A 127 8.90 -12.02 21.74
C ALA A 127 9.89 -12.59 20.73
N TYR A 128 9.60 -13.79 20.22
CA TYR A 128 10.41 -14.40 19.17
C TYR A 128 9.62 -15.33 18.27
N ASP A 129 10.15 -15.57 17.09
CA ASP A 129 9.73 -16.66 16.21
C ASP A 129 10.40 -17.97 16.67
N LYS A 130 9.58 -18.90 17.18
CA LYS A 130 10.08 -20.15 17.77
C LYS A 130 10.69 -21.08 16.73
N GLU A 131 10.13 -21.14 15.53
CA GLU A 131 10.64 -21.99 14.44
C GLU A 131 11.99 -21.47 13.97
N TYR A 132 12.06 -20.18 13.66
CA TYR A 132 13.30 -19.53 13.24
C TYR A 132 14.42 -19.65 14.28
N MET A 133 14.10 -19.43 15.56
CA MET A 133 15.06 -19.58 16.66
C MET A 133 15.61 -21.00 16.74
N ASN A 134 14.73 -22.01 16.66
CA ASN A 134 15.15 -23.40 16.70
C ASN A 134 16.02 -23.76 15.49
N GLU A 135 15.71 -23.26 14.28
CA GLU A 135 16.56 -23.46 13.11
C GLU A 135 17.97 -22.88 13.29
N ILE A 136 18.09 -21.67 13.85
CA ILE A 136 19.39 -21.03 14.08
C ILE A 136 20.21 -21.78 15.13
N ILE A 137 19.57 -22.18 16.24
CA ILE A 137 20.27 -22.82 17.35
C ILE A 137 20.60 -24.28 17.03
N ASN A 138 19.67 -25.03 16.44
CA ASN A 138 19.87 -26.46 16.15
C ASN A 138 21.02 -26.68 15.17
N LYS A 139 21.21 -25.79 14.19
CA LYS A 139 22.37 -25.85 13.27
C LYS A 139 23.73 -25.88 13.98
N LYS A 140 23.82 -25.40 15.21
CA LYS A 140 25.11 -25.22 15.92
C LYS A 140 25.20 -25.92 17.29
N TYR A 141 24.06 -26.21 17.95
CA TYR A 141 24.04 -26.62 19.36
C TYR A 141 23.10 -27.79 19.71
N SER A 142 22.36 -28.39 18.77
CA SER A 142 21.41 -29.47 19.08
C SER A 142 21.27 -30.51 17.96
N ASN A 143 21.27 -31.79 18.32
CA ASN A 143 20.93 -32.95 17.45
C ASN A 143 19.62 -33.65 17.88
N GLY A 144 18.67 -32.95 18.52
CA GLY A 144 17.48 -33.58 19.12
C GLY A 144 16.15 -32.94 18.74
N ASP A 145 15.07 -33.70 18.95
CA ASP A 145 13.70 -33.38 18.49
C ASP A 145 12.98 -32.28 19.31
N LYS A 146 13.51 -31.88 20.46
CA LYS A 146 12.88 -30.84 21.32
C LYS A 146 13.44 -29.46 21.04
N ALA A 147 12.55 -28.46 20.99
CA ALA A 147 12.90 -27.06 20.82
C ALA A 147 13.88 -26.61 21.92
N PHE A 148 14.99 -25.99 21.53
CA PHE A 148 16.02 -25.56 22.48
C PHE A 148 15.52 -24.46 23.42
N SER A 149 14.61 -23.61 22.92
CA SER A 149 13.95 -22.53 23.67
C SER A 149 13.13 -23.03 24.87
N ASP A 150 12.55 -24.24 24.81
CA ASP A 150 11.75 -24.84 25.89
C ASP A 150 12.53 -25.02 27.20
N LYS A 151 13.87 -25.05 27.11
CA LYS A 151 14.75 -25.17 28.28
C LYS A 151 14.84 -23.86 29.09
N PHE A 152 14.51 -22.72 28.49
CA PHE A 152 14.74 -21.40 29.07
C PHE A 152 13.44 -20.66 29.39
N PHE A 153 12.38 -20.86 28.59
CA PHE A 153 11.09 -20.21 28.80
C PHE A 153 10.11 -21.15 29.50
N ILE A 154 9.73 -20.79 30.73
CA ILE A 154 8.79 -21.57 31.55
C ILE A 154 7.35 -21.41 31.04
N SER A 155 7.02 -20.25 30.47
CA SER A 155 5.69 -19.93 29.96
C SER A 155 5.81 -19.23 28.62
N GLU A 156 5.13 -19.77 27.63
CA GLU A 156 5.00 -19.21 26.29
C GLU A 156 3.52 -18.93 26.01
N ILE A 157 3.25 -17.78 25.40
CA ILE A 157 1.91 -17.39 24.97
C ILE A 157 1.98 -17.18 23.47
N GLN A 158 1.22 -17.98 22.72
CA GLN A 158 1.05 -17.75 21.30
C GLN A 158 0.25 -16.46 21.08
N ILE A 159 0.76 -15.59 20.22
CA ILE A 159 0.02 -14.40 19.83
C ILE A 159 -1.21 -14.85 19.04
N PRO A 160 -2.43 -14.45 19.43
CA PRO A 160 -3.63 -14.87 18.73
C PRO A 160 -3.62 -14.37 17.29
N LEU A 161 -4.22 -15.16 16.40
CA LEU A 161 -4.43 -14.74 15.02
C LEU A 161 -5.29 -13.48 14.98
N TYR A 162 -4.89 -12.53 14.14
CA TYR A 162 -5.62 -11.28 13.96
C TYR A 162 -6.62 -11.46 12.80
N PRO A 163 -7.94 -11.29 13.02
CA PRO A 163 -8.95 -11.49 11.99
C PRO A 163 -8.69 -10.60 10.76
N TYR A 164 -8.76 -11.20 9.57
CA TYR A 164 -8.42 -10.47 8.34
C TYR A 164 -9.37 -9.29 8.08
N ASP A 165 -10.65 -9.40 8.46
CA ASP A 165 -11.63 -8.32 8.30
C ASP A 165 -11.19 -7.04 9.01
N LYS A 166 -10.45 -7.16 10.13
CA LYS A 166 -9.88 -6.01 10.85
C LYS A 166 -8.66 -5.42 10.13
N ILE A 167 -7.88 -6.25 9.43
CA ILE A 167 -6.79 -5.81 8.56
C ILE A 167 -7.36 -5.03 7.37
N LEU A 168 -8.44 -5.53 6.77
CA LEU A 168 -9.14 -4.88 5.66
C LEU A 168 -9.79 -3.57 6.09
N GLU A 169 -10.45 -3.53 7.25
CA GLU A 169 -11.01 -2.31 7.84
C GLU A 169 -9.90 -1.26 8.04
N TYR A 170 -8.74 -1.67 8.55
CA TYR A 170 -7.58 -0.79 8.69
C TYR A 170 -7.06 -0.30 7.32
N LEU A 171 -6.93 -1.19 6.34
CA LEU A 171 -6.48 -0.86 4.98
C LEU A 171 -7.35 0.26 4.39
N LEU A 172 -8.67 0.05 4.34
CA LEU A 172 -9.61 1.01 3.73
C LEU A 172 -9.60 2.34 4.48
N ASN A 173 -9.70 2.32 5.81
CA ASN A 173 -9.72 3.56 6.61
C ASN A 173 -8.44 4.39 6.46
N CYS A 174 -7.27 3.75 6.42
CA CYS A 174 -6.01 4.46 6.26
C CYS A 174 -5.77 4.90 4.81
N LEU A 175 -6.23 4.13 3.83
CA LEU A 175 -6.13 4.48 2.41
C LEU A 175 -6.81 5.81 2.12
N PHE A 176 -8.10 5.93 2.44
CA PHE A 176 -8.90 7.11 2.12
C PHE A 176 -8.46 8.35 2.89
N ARG A 177 -8.02 8.16 4.15
CA ARG A 177 -7.37 9.24 4.91
C ARG A 177 -6.07 9.72 4.27
N GLY A 178 -5.27 8.80 3.71
CA GLY A 178 -3.98 9.12 3.12
C GLY A 178 -4.07 9.89 1.81
N ILE A 179 -5.08 9.61 0.99
CA ILE A 179 -5.26 10.24 -0.34
C ILE A 179 -6.06 11.55 -0.29
N ASN A 180 -6.59 11.93 0.87
CA ASN A 180 -7.38 13.15 1.12
C ASN A 180 -8.53 13.33 0.12
N MET A 181 -9.37 12.30 -0.03
CA MET A 181 -10.52 12.33 -0.94
C MET A 181 -11.77 12.93 -0.30
N ASP A 182 -12.68 13.42 -1.14
CA ASP A 182 -14.03 13.81 -0.74
C ASP A 182 -14.91 12.56 -0.45
N THR A 183 -16.01 12.77 0.27
CA THR A 183 -16.88 11.69 0.75
C THR A 183 -17.60 10.93 -0.37
N GLU A 184 -17.94 11.59 -1.48
CA GLU A 184 -18.62 10.94 -2.60
C GLU A 184 -17.67 9.96 -3.30
N SER A 185 -16.46 10.42 -3.62
CA SER A 185 -15.41 9.61 -4.22
C SER A 185 -14.97 8.45 -3.32
N GLU A 186 -14.86 8.70 -2.00
CA GLU A 186 -14.53 7.66 -1.03
C GLU A 186 -15.54 6.49 -1.05
N ASN A 187 -16.84 6.79 -1.10
CA ASN A 187 -17.87 5.76 -1.15
C ASN A 187 -17.80 4.93 -2.43
N LEU A 188 -17.63 5.59 -3.59
CA LEU A 188 -17.49 4.91 -4.88
C LEU A 188 -16.27 3.97 -4.90
N PHE A 189 -15.14 4.42 -4.35
CA PHE A 189 -13.92 3.62 -4.32
C PHE A 189 -14.01 2.47 -3.32
N LYS A 190 -14.66 2.67 -2.16
CA LYS A 190 -14.95 1.58 -1.22
C LYS A 190 -15.78 0.49 -1.88
N GLU A 191 -16.84 0.85 -2.60
CA GLU A 191 -17.67 -0.11 -3.33
C GLU A 191 -16.87 -0.85 -4.39
N THR A 192 -16.03 -0.12 -5.14
CA THR A 192 -15.13 -0.72 -6.15
C THR A 192 -14.18 -1.74 -5.50
N LEU A 193 -13.55 -1.41 -4.37
CA LEU A 193 -12.54 -2.26 -3.74
C LEU A 193 -13.10 -3.50 -3.05
N LYS A 194 -14.34 -3.47 -2.56
CA LYS A 194 -15.00 -4.64 -1.93
C LYS A 194 -15.03 -5.87 -2.83
N ASN A 195 -15.03 -5.69 -4.14
CA ASN A 195 -15.01 -6.80 -5.10
C ASN A 195 -13.68 -7.56 -5.15
N TYR A 196 -12.64 -7.07 -4.44
CA TYR A 196 -11.27 -7.56 -4.51
C TYR A 196 -10.71 -8.01 -3.15
N ASP A 197 -11.57 -8.26 -2.16
CA ASP A 197 -11.16 -8.65 -0.80
C ASP A 197 -10.25 -9.89 -0.77
N GLU A 198 -10.52 -10.88 -1.63
CA GLU A 198 -9.69 -12.09 -1.75
C GLU A 198 -8.29 -11.80 -2.34
N LEU A 199 -8.18 -10.81 -3.23
CA LEU A 199 -6.87 -10.35 -3.69
C LEU A 199 -6.11 -9.66 -2.55
N PHE A 200 -6.78 -8.85 -1.74
CA PHE A 200 -6.10 -8.23 -0.59
C PHE A 200 -5.56 -9.30 0.36
N LYS A 201 -6.33 -10.36 0.66
CA LYS A 201 -5.87 -11.51 1.46
C LYS A 201 -4.62 -12.17 0.90
N LYS A 202 -4.57 -12.38 -0.42
CA LYS A 202 -3.42 -13.00 -1.09
C LYS A 202 -2.16 -12.12 -1.09
N TYR A 203 -2.31 -10.82 -1.32
CA TYR A 203 -1.17 -9.90 -1.54
C TYR A 203 -0.73 -9.15 -0.28
N LEU A 204 -1.65 -8.90 0.66
CA LEU A 204 -1.46 -8.15 1.90
C LEU A 204 -1.81 -9.02 3.10
N ILE A 205 -0.96 -10.01 3.38
CA ILE A 205 -1.22 -11.07 4.35
C ILE A 205 -1.30 -10.53 5.79
N THR A 206 -0.39 -9.61 6.15
CA THR A 206 -0.28 -9.11 7.52
C THR A 206 -0.61 -7.62 7.62
N LEU A 207 -0.93 -7.16 8.84
CA LEU A 207 -1.05 -5.72 9.12
C LEU A 207 0.25 -4.95 8.80
N ARG A 208 1.41 -5.60 8.92
CA ARG A 208 2.70 -5.03 8.54
C ARG A 208 2.76 -4.81 7.03
N ASP A 209 2.29 -5.76 6.23
CA ASP A 209 2.20 -5.61 4.78
C ASP A 209 1.28 -4.48 4.39
N VAL A 210 0.09 -4.40 4.99
CA VAL A 210 -0.87 -3.30 4.76
C VAL A 210 -0.23 -1.95 5.05
N LYS A 211 0.44 -1.78 6.19
CA LYS A 211 1.10 -0.50 6.54
C LYS A 211 2.18 -0.12 5.53
N ARG A 212 3.01 -1.08 5.11
CA ARG A 212 4.08 -0.83 4.12
C ARG A 212 3.50 -0.50 2.75
N PHE A 213 2.51 -1.26 2.30
CA PHE A 213 1.81 -1.04 1.05
C PHE A 213 1.14 0.33 1.02
N LEU A 214 0.43 0.73 2.08
CA LEU A 214 -0.22 2.05 2.16
C LEU A 214 0.79 3.19 2.06
N ASN A 215 1.91 3.11 2.79
CA ASN A 215 2.96 4.12 2.70
C ASN A 215 3.51 4.24 1.27
N PHE A 216 3.69 3.10 0.62
CA PHE A 216 4.15 3.03 -0.77
C PHE A 216 3.11 3.59 -1.76
N PHE A 217 1.86 3.15 -1.65
CA PHE A 217 0.77 3.48 -2.55
C PHE A 217 0.38 4.94 -2.47
N VAL A 218 0.16 5.48 -1.26
CA VAL A 218 -0.31 6.86 -1.07
C VAL A 218 0.68 7.86 -1.66
N ILE A 219 1.99 7.65 -1.45
CA ILE A 219 3.03 8.52 -2.00
C ILE A 219 3.01 8.49 -3.54
N GLY A 220 2.93 7.30 -4.15
CA GLY A 220 2.92 7.18 -5.61
C GLY A 220 1.62 7.72 -6.24
N TYR A 221 0.48 7.31 -5.70
CA TYR A 221 -0.83 7.64 -6.28
C TYR A 221 -1.13 9.14 -6.21
N THR A 222 -0.82 9.80 -5.09
CA THR A 222 -1.10 11.24 -4.94
C THR A 222 -0.41 12.11 -5.99
N GLN A 223 0.71 11.66 -6.56
CA GLN A 223 1.44 12.36 -7.61
C GLN A 223 0.80 12.22 -9.00
N ILE A 224 0.09 11.12 -9.26
CA ILE A 224 -0.40 10.79 -10.61
C ILE A 224 -1.91 10.56 -10.69
N LYS A 225 -2.65 10.75 -9.60
CA LYS A 225 -4.09 10.43 -9.49
C LYS A 225 -4.99 11.03 -10.58
N GLU A 226 -4.59 12.13 -11.20
CA GLU A 226 -5.34 12.79 -12.28
C GLU A 226 -5.07 12.21 -13.69
N TYR A 227 -4.12 11.27 -13.80
CA TYR A 227 -3.64 10.69 -15.06
C TYR A 227 -3.91 9.19 -15.18
N VAL A 228 -4.33 8.54 -14.09
CA VAL A 228 -4.53 7.08 -14.00
C VAL A 228 -5.86 6.76 -13.31
N GLU A 229 -6.42 5.61 -13.64
CA GLU A 229 -7.58 5.07 -12.93
C GLU A 229 -7.17 4.52 -11.57
N PHE A 230 -7.94 4.86 -10.53
CA PHE A 230 -7.64 4.44 -9.16
C PHE A 230 -7.55 2.92 -9.02
N LYS A 231 -8.57 2.20 -9.53
CA LYS A 231 -8.66 0.74 -9.48
C LYS A 231 -7.43 0.10 -10.13
N ASP A 232 -7.08 0.54 -11.33
CA ASP A 232 -5.97 -0.01 -12.10
C ASP A 232 -4.64 0.23 -11.40
N TYR A 233 -4.42 1.46 -10.90
CA TYR A 233 -3.19 1.80 -10.20
C TYR A 233 -3.06 1.07 -8.87
N PHE A 234 -4.16 0.89 -8.13
CA PHE A 234 -4.19 0.14 -6.87
C PHE A 234 -3.80 -1.32 -7.09
N LEU A 235 -4.43 -1.98 -8.05
CA LEU A 235 -4.18 -3.37 -8.37
C LEU A 235 -2.76 -3.57 -8.92
N LEU A 236 -2.29 -2.72 -9.84
CA LEU A 236 -0.91 -2.77 -10.31
C LEU A 236 0.09 -2.53 -9.18
N SER A 237 -0.24 -1.65 -8.22
CA SER A 237 0.60 -1.39 -7.06
C SER A 237 0.74 -2.60 -6.14
N LEU A 238 -0.27 -3.49 -6.06
CA LEU A 238 -0.15 -4.77 -5.35
C LEU A 238 0.91 -5.66 -6.00
N ILE A 239 0.91 -5.77 -7.33
CA ILE A 239 1.95 -6.48 -8.08
C ILE A 239 3.31 -5.82 -7.82
N LYS A 240 3.41 -4.50 -7.95
CA LYS A 240 4.65 -3.74 -7.74
C LYS A 240 5.22 -3.93 -6.34
N TYR A 241 4.37 -4.00 -5.31
CA TYR A 241 4.77 -4.23 -3.92
C TYR A 241 5.24 -5.66 -3.68
N ARG A 242 4.50 -6.67 -4.17
CA ARG A 242 4.74 -8.08 -3.85
C ARG A 242 5.71 -8.77 -4.81
N TYR A 243 5.61 -8.46 -6.09
CA TYR A 243 6.36 -9.07 -7.19
C TYR A 243 6.99 -8.00 -8.12
N PRO A 244 8.00 -7.23 -7.64
CA PRO A 244 8.61 -6.14 -8.42
C PRO A 244 9.16 -6.59 -9.78
N LYS A 245 9.61 -7.84 -9.88
CA LYS A 245 10.09 -8.44 -11.14
C LYS A 245 8.96 -8.60 -12.16
N GLU A 246 7.80 -9.13 -11.75
CA GLU A 246 6.63 -9.27 -12.64
C GLU A 246 6.14 -7.89 -13.11
N TYR A 247 6.05 -6.92 -12.20
CA TYR A 247 5.75 -5.53 -12.56
C TYR A 247 6.73 -4.94 -13.59
N SER A 248 8.04 -5.11 -13.38
CA SER A 248 9.04 -4.61 -14.32
C SER A 248 8.97 -5.32 -15.67
N ASN A 249 8.69 -6.62 -15.66
CA ASN A 249 8.57 -7.41 -16.88
C ASN A 249 7.34 -7.02 -17.69
N LEU A 250 6.21 -6.75 -17.03
CA LEU A 250 4.98 -6.30 -17.70
C LEU A 250 5.25 -5.06 -18.57
N HIS A 251 6.05 -4.11 -18.08
CA HIS A 251 6.45 -2.92 -18.85
C HIS A 251 7.51 -3.24 -19.91
N LYS A 252 8.62 -3.87 -19.51
CA LYS A 252 9.80 -4.07 -20.36
C LYS A 252 9.54 -5.03 -21.51
N TYR A 253 8.74 -6.06 -21.27
CA TYR A 253 8.43 -7.12 -22.22
C TYR A 253 6.93 -7.16 -22.50
N LYS A 254 6.27 -5.99 -22.60
CA LYS A 254 4.81 -5.90 -22.78
C LYS A 254 4.31 -6.76 -23.95
N GLU A 255 5.03 -6.81 -25.07
CA GLU A 255 4.69 -7.60 -26.26
C GLU A 255 4.65 -9.11 -25.99
N LYS A 256 5.28 -9.59 -24.91
CA LYS A 256 5.19 -10.97 -24.46
C LYS A 256 3.85 -11.27 -23.82
N TYR A 257 3.32 -10.33 -23.05
CA TYR A 257 2.14 -10.52 -22.20
C TYR A 257 0.86 -9.94 -22.81
N LEU A 258 0.99 -8.93 -23.66
CA LEU A 258 -0.11 -8.12 -24.17
C LEU A 258 -0.13 -8.13 -25.70
N ASP A 259 -1.34 -8.02 -26.27
CA ASP A 259 -1.57 -7.84 -27.71
C ASP A 259 -2.63 -6.75 -27.97
N THR A 260 -2.73 -6.30 -29.21
CA THR A 260 -3.81 -5.42 -29.68
C THR A 260 -4.63 -6.14 -30.75
N ARG A 261 -5.93 -5.85 -30.83
CA ARG A 261 -6.80 -6.40 -31.89
C ARG A 261 -6.89 -5.41 -33.05
N ILE A 262 -7.08 -5.92 -34.28
CA ILE A 262 -7.23 -5.07 -35.47
C ILE A 262 -8.40 -4.10 -35.32
N GLU A 263 -9.49 -4.56 -34.72
CA GLU A 263 -10.70 -3.76 -34.47
C GLU A 263 -10.52 -2.75 -33.33
N GLU A 264 -9.56 -2.98 -32.44
CA GLU A 264 -9.31 -2.20 -31.22
C GLU A 264 -7.82 -1.95 -31.01
N PRO A 265 -7.16 -1.18 -31.89
CA PRO A 265 -5.70 -0.98 -31.85
C PRO A 265 -5.24 -0.16 -30.64
N ASP A 266 -6.16 0.58 -30.02
CA ASP A 266 -5.88 1.42 -28.84
C ASP A 266 -6.08 0.65 -27.51
N CYS A 267 -6.40 -0.64 -27.55
CA CYS A 267 -6.62 -1.47 -26.37
C CYS A 267 -5.64 -2.66 -26.30
N TYR A 268 -4.97 -2.81 -25.16
CA TYR A 268 -4.18 -3.97 -24.82
C TYR A 268 -5.06 -5.07 -24.21
N PHE A 269 -4.86 -6.29 -24.70
CA PHE A 269 -5.49 -7.52 -24.21
C PHE A 269 -4.42 -8.47 -23.71
N LEU A 270 -4.74 -9.27 -22.69
CA LEU A 270 -3.83 -10.28 -22.17
C LEU A 270 -3.68 -11.43 -23.19
N LYS A 271 -2.45 -11.88 -23.41
CA LYS A 271 -2.15 -13.05 -24.25
C LYS A 271 -2.40 -14.33 -23.48
N ALA A 272 -2.87 -15.37 -24.18
CA ALA A 272 -3.11 -16.70 -23.61
C ALA A 272 -1.86 -17.33 -22.95
N ILE A 273 -0.65 -16.95 -23.41
CA ILE A 273 0.62 -17.41 -22.81
C ILE A 273 0.74 -17.06 -21.32
N VAL A 274 0.01 -16.04 -20.84
CA VAL A 274 0.01 -15.65 -19.42
C VAL A 274 -0.59 -16.74 -18.54
N ASP A 275 -1.53 -17.54 -19.07
CA ASP A 275 -2.13 -18.65 -18.33
C ASP A 275 -1.26 -19.91 -18.34
N GLU A 276 -0.37 -20.03 -19.32
CA GLU A 276 0.59 -21.13 -19.48
C GLU A 276 1.89 -20.92 -18.70
N GLU A 277 2.23 -19.67 -18.39
CA GLU A 277 3.43 -19.32 -17.60
C GLU A 277 3.19 -19.31 -16.09
N ASP A 278 4.28 -19.50 -15.33
CA ASP A 278 4.30 -19.40 -13.87
C ASP A 278 4.25 -17.93 -13.37
N ILE A 279 3.26 -17.17 -13.84
CA ILE A 279 3.02 -15.79 -13.43
C ILE A 279 2.10 -15.80 -12.20
N ILE A 280 2.62 -15.34 -11.07
CA ILE A 280 1.90 -15.42 -9.80
C ILE A 280 0.73 -14.42 -9.76
N SER A 281 0.89 -13.30 -10.47
CA SER A 281 -0.09 -12.21 -10.50
C SER A 281 -1.14 -12.21 -11.61
N LYS A 282 -1.33 -13.36 -12.27
CA LYS A 282 -2.31 -13.50 -13.36
C LYS A 282 -3.74 -13.10 -12.97
N ASP A 283 -4.13 -13.32 -11.72
CA ASP A 283 -5.43 -12.91 -11.18
C ASP A 283 -5.66 -11.40 -11.28
N ILE A 284 -4.65 -10.60 -10.97
CA ILE A 284 -4.69 -9.15 -11.16
C ILE A 284 -4.61 -8.79 -12.65
N LEU A 285 -3.74 -9.44 -13.42
CA LEU A 285 -3.57 -9.13 -14.85
C LEU A 285 -4.87 -9.32 -15.63
N HIS A 286 -5.63 -10.38 -15.37
CA HIS A 286 -6.94 -10.61 -15.99
C HIS A 286 -7.97 -9.50 -15.66
N ILE A 287 -7.85 -8.84 -14.50
CA ILE A 287 -8.70 -7.71 -14.13
C ILE A 287 -8.26 -6.41 -14.81
N LEU A 288 -6.94 -6.22 -14.95
CA LEU A 288 -6.36 -5.03 -15.58
C LEU A 288 -6.50 -5.04 -17.11
N PHE A 289 -6.49 -6.22 -17.73
CA PHE A 289 -6.57 -6.42 -19.17
C PHE A 289 -7.72 -7.39 -19.52
N PRO A 290 -8.98 -6.97 -19.31
CA PRO A 290 -10.14 -7.82 -19.57
C PRO A 290 -10.28 -8.13 -21.06
N GLU A 291 -10.99 -9.22 -21.39
CA GLU A 291 -11.25 -9.59 -22.79
C GLU A 291 -12.14 -8.59 -23.55
N GLY A 292 -12.92 -7.79 -22.82
CA GLY A 292 -13.83 -6.80 -23.37
C GLY A 292 -13.21 -5.41 -23.49
N SER A 293 -13.79 -4.60 -24.37
CA SER A 293 -13.36 -3.25 -24.74
C SER A 293 -13.74 -2.15 -23.74
N ASN A 294 -13.89 -2.49 -22.45
CA ASN A 294 -14.29 -1.51 -21.45
C ASN A 294 -13.05 -0.82 -20.86
N PHE A 295 -12.66 0.31 -21.46
CA PHE A 295 -11.53 1.11 -21.02
C PHE A 295 -11.79 2.61 -21.19
N SER A 296 -11.10 3.42 -20.39
CA SER A 296 -11.12 4.88 -20.42
C SER A 296 -9.83 5.44 -21.01
N TYR A 297 -9.80 6.76 -21.19
CA TYR A 297 -8.58 7.51 -21.52
C TYR A 297 -7.43 7.29 -20.51
N CYS A 298 -7.76 6.98 -19.26
CA CYS A 298 -6.78 6.80 -18.19
C CYS A 298 -6.54 5.33 -17.84
N SER A 299 -7.29 4.37 -18.39
CA SER A 299 -7.16 2.95 -18.04
C SER A 299 -5.82 2.36 -18.46
N ILE A 300 -5.32 1.38 -17.70
CA ILE A 300 -4.01 0.76 -17.98
C ILE A 300 -3.99 -0.01 -19.31
N ASN A 301 -5.11 -0.59 -19.71
CA ASN A 301 -5.25 -1.28 -20.98
C ASN A 301 -5.37 -0.33 -22.19
N ASN A 302 -5.41 0.98 -21.98
CA ASN A 302 -5.27 1.95 -23.09
C ASN A 302 -3.80 2.04 -23.51
N THR A 303 -3.50 1.81 -24.79
CA THR A 303 -2.11 1.80 -25.31
C THR A 303 -1.38 3.13 -25.07
N LYS A 304 -2.11 4.25 -25.10
CA LYS A 304 -1.59 5.61 -24.88
C LYS A 304 -1.36 5.92 -23.40
N ALA A 305 -2.18 5.35 -22.51
CA ALA A 305 -2.07 5.59 -21.06
C ALA A 305 -1.17 4.59 -20.34
N PHE A 306 -0.95 3.38 -20.90
CA PHE A 306 -0.22 2.27 -20.28
C PHE A 306 1.08 2.72 -19.58
N ASN A 307 1.89 3.52 -20.28
CA ASN A 307 3.18 3.99 -19.79
C ASN A 307 3.09 4.89 -18.53
N ARG A 308 1.97 5.61 -18.33
CA ARG A 308 1.74 6.49 -17.17
C ARG A 308 1.80 5.73 -15.85
N TYR A 309 1.39 4.47 -15.88
CA TYR A 309 1.39 3.58 -14.72
C TYR A 309 2.79 3.18 -14.26
N PHE A 310 3.81 3.34 -15.11
CA PHE A 310 5.17 2.86 -14.84
C PHE A 310 6.17 3.96 -14.56
N TYR A 311 5.96 5.18 -15.09
CA TYR A 311 6.97 6.22 -15.07
C TYR A 311 7.01 7.07 -13.81
N ASN A 312 5.97 7.08 -12.95
CA ASN A 312 5.93 7.88 -11.70
C ASN A 312 6.32 9.37 -11.89
N VAL A 313 6.35 9.88 -13.13
CA VAL A 313 6.76 11.22 -13.51
C VAL A 313 5.65 11.80 -14.36
N ILE A 314 5.16 12.96 -13.95
CA ILE A 314 4.30 13.81 -14.75
C ILE A 314 5.18 14.32 -15.89
N ASN A 315 5.09 13.71 -17.08
CA ASN A 315 5.61 14.37 -18.26
C ASN A 315 4.77 15.65 -18.44
N SER A 316 5.38 16.82 -18.28
CA SER A 316 4.74 18.12 -18.54
C SER A 316 4.18 18.27 -19.96
N GLU A 317 4.46 17.28 -20.81
CA GLU A 317 3.99 17.13 -22.18
C GLU A 317 2.59 16.51 -22.29
N GLN A 318 2.00 16.00 -21.20
CA GLN A 318 0.66 15.37 -21.22
C GLN A 318 -0.42 16.25 -20.56
N LEU A 319 -1.69 16.01 -20.88
CA LEU A 319 -2.85 16.60 -20.21
C LEU A 319 -3.50 15.61 -19.23
N SER A 320 -3.77 16.06 -18.01
CA SER A 320 -4.60 15.35 -17.04
C SER A 320 -6.09 15.52 -17.33
N LYS A 321 -6.89 14.60 -16.79
CA LYS A 321 -8.35 14.73 -16.80
C LYS A 321 -8.80 16.04 -16.12
N ALA A 322 -8.16 16.40 -15.00
CA ALA A 322 -8.49 17.63 -14.28
C ALA A 322 -8.17 18.91 -15.07
N GLU A 323 -7.05 18.96 -15.80
CA GLU A 323 -6.71 20.10 -16.66
C GLU A 323 -7.75 20.28 -17.77
N ILE A 324 -8.17 19.19 -18.42
CA ILE A 324 -9.22 19.23 -19.45
C ILE A 324 -10.57 19.62 -18.83
N GLU A 325 -10.94 19.06 -17.68
CA GLU A 325 -12.18 19.43 -16.98
C GLU A 325 -12.18 20.90 -16.53
N SER A 326 -11.02 21.49 -16.25
CA SER A 326 -10.90 22.86 -15.73
C SER A 326 -11.34 23.95 -16.71
N ILE A 327 -11.36 23.65 -18.02
CA ILE A 327 -11.77 24.64 -19.04
C ILE A 327 -13.28 24.64 -19.28
N PHE A 328 -14.01 23.59 -18.88
CA PHE A 328 -15.46 23.56 -19.04
C PHE A 328 -16.12 24.63 -18.15
N GLY A 329 -17.03 25.41 -18.76
CA GLY A 329 -17.73 26.50 -18.10
C GLY A 329 -17.00 27.85 -18.08
N LYS A 330 -15.81 27.95 -18.68
CA LYS A 330 -15.16 29.23 -19.01
C LYS A 330 -15.83 29.91 -20.21
N GLU A 331 -15.49 31.17 -20.48
CA GLU A 331 -15.93 31.85 -21.69
C GLU A 331 -15.31 31.21 -22.95
N LEU A 332 -15.98 31.36 -24.09
CA LEU A 332 -15.57 30.70 -25.34
C LEU A 332 -14.13 31.06 -25.73
N ILE A 333 -13.78 32.35 -25.66
CA ILE A 333 -12.45 32.86 -26.01
C ILE A 333 -11.37 32.22 -25.12
N ASP A 334 -11.62 32.09 -23.82
CA ASP A 334 -10.67 31.48 -22.89
C ASP A 334 -10.46 29.98 -23.17
N MET A 335 -11.55 29.29 -23.52
CA MET A 335 -11.50 27.88 -23.91
C MET A 335 -10.69 27.68 -25.19
N GLU A 336 -10.91 28.51 -26.21
CA GLU A 336 -10.19 28.49 -27.48
C GLU A 336 -8.68 28.75 -27.29
N ASN A 337 -8.34 29.75 -26.48
CA ASN A 337 -6.94 30.08 -26.16
C ASN A 337 -6.21 28.91 -25.47
N HIS A 338 -6.86 28.24 -24.52
CA HIS A 338 -6.28 27.06 -23.87
C HIS A 338 -6.08 25.90 -24.84
N ILE A 339 -7.04 25.64 -25.74
CA ILE A 339 -6.87 24.60 -26.77
C ILE A 339 -5.70 24.94 -27.68
N ASP A 340 -5.63 26.16 -28.20
CA ASP A 340 -4.55 26.57 -29.10
C ASP A 340 -3.17 26.45 -28.43
N GLU A 341 -3.08 26.80 -27.14
CA GLU A 341 -1.87 26.60 -26.34
C GLU A 341 -1.51 25.11 -26.20
N TRP A 342 -2.47 24.26 -25.87
CA TRP A 342 -2.26 22.82 -25.74
C TRP A 342 -1.85 22.17 -27.06
N VAL A 343 -2.47 22.57 -28.17
CA VAL A 343 -2.09 22.10 -29.51
C VAL A 343 -0.67 22.55 -29.84
N LYS A 344 -0.32 23.81 -29.58
CA LYS A 344 1.04 24.33 -29.79
C LYS A 344 2.09 23.56 -28.99
N ASN A 345 1.73 23.10 -27.79
CA ASN A 345 2.57 22.29 -26.93
C ASN A 345 2.51 20.78 -27.23
N GLY A 346 1.90 20.38 -28.35
CA GLY A 346 1.87 18.98 -28.81
C GLY A 346 0.85 18.09 -28.07
N LYS A 347 -0.05 18.66 -27.27
CA LYS A 347 -0.97 17.90 -26.40
C LYS A 347 -2.32 17.56 -27.04
N VAL A 348 -2.44 17.71 -28.36
CA VAL A 348 -3.72 17.57 -29.07
C VAL A 348 -4.26 16.13 -29.04
N GLU A 349 -3.38 15.12 -29.04
CA GLU A 349 -3.78 13.71 -28.96
C GLU A 349 -4.42 13.34 -27.62
N ASP A 350 -4.01 13.99 -26.53
CA ASP A 350 -4.62 13.81 -25.22
C ASP A 350 -6.06 14.32 -25.19
N LEU A 351 -6.31 15.48 -25.82
CA LEU A 351 -7.66 16.00 -26.01
C LEU A 351 -8.51 15.06 -26.86
N PHE A 352 -7.98 14.55 -27.97
CA PHE A 352 -8.71 13.60 -28.81
C PHE A 352 -9.10 12.35 -28.05
N SER A 353 -8.15 11.80 -27.30
CA SER A 353 -8.37 10.57 -26.57
C SER A 353 -9.39 10.82 -25.44
N TYR A 354 -9.31 11.95 -24.73
CA TYR A 354 -10.33 12.35 -23.76
C TYR A 354 -11.72 12.43 -24.42
N PHE A 355 -11.87 13.18 -25.52
CA PHE A 355 -13.16 13.33 -26.20
C PHE A 355 -13.63 12.05 -26.88
N TYR A 356 -12.74 11.11 -27.21
CA TYR A 356 -13.12 9.80 -27.74
C TYR A 356 -13.86 8.99 -26.66
N PHE A 357 -13.34 8.94 -25.44
CA PHE A 357 -13.91 8.18 -24.32
C PHE A 357 -14.99 8.92 -23.54
N ASP A 358 -14.99 10.25 -23.48
CA ASP A 358 -16.00 11.01 -22.73
C ASP A 358 -17.37 10.89 -23.41
N ASP A 359 -18.40 10.51 -22.65
CA ASP A 359 -19.78 10.48 -23.15
C ASP A 359 -20.46 11.82 -22.84
N ILE A 360 -20.93 12.50 -23.89
CA ILE A 360 -21.66 13.76 -23.75
C ILE A 360 -22.91 13.61 -22.85
N GLN A 361 -23.48 12.41 -22.76
CA GLN A 361 -24.61 12.11 -21.87
C GLN A 361 -24.25 12.26 -20.39
N ASN A 362 -22.97 12.23 -20.04
CA ASN A 362 -22.48 12.42 -18.68
C ASN A 362 -22.40 13.90 -18.26
N CYS A 363 -22.79 14.83 -19.14
CA CYS A 363 -22.83 16.26 -18.81
C CYS A 363 -23.83 16.55 -17.68
N LYS A 364 -23.31 16.82 -16.48
CA LYS A 364 -24.12 17.06 -15.27
C LYS A 364 -24.98 18.33 -15.32
N ASN A 365 -24.66 19.29 -16.20
CA ASN A 365 -25.40 20.55 -16.30
C ASN A 365 -25.32 21.18 -17.71
N LYS A 366 -26.25 22.09 -17.99
CA LYS A 366 -26.37 22.80 -19.28
C LYS A 366 -25.10 23.55 -19.66
N LYS A 367 -24.45 24.22 -18.69
CA LYS A 367 -23.26 25.04 -18.95
C LYS A 367 -22.08 24.19 -19.44
N ARG A 368 -21.83 23.04 -18.80
CA ARG A 368 -20.82 22.07 -19.23
C ARG A 368 -21.15 21.51 -20.61
N PHE A 369 -22.42 21.20 -20.89
CA PHE A 369 -22.86 20.70 -22.19
C PHE A 369 -22.61 21.72 -23.31
N GLU A 370 -22.95 22.99 -23.09
CA GLU A 370 -22.67 24.08 -24.05
C GLU A 370 -21.17 24.24 -24.29
N SER A 371 -20.35 24.26 -23.23
CA SER A 371 -18.89 24.25 -23.36
C SER A 371 -18.39 23.05 -24.17
N TYR A 372 -18.91 21.85 -23.90
CA TYR A 372 -18.52 20.64 -24.62
C TYR A 372 -18.81 20.72 -26.13
N LEU A 373 -19.99 21.19 -26.52
CA LEU A 373 -20.33 21.38 -27.93
C LEU A 373 -19.46 22.43 -28.62
N ASN A 374 -19.17 23.53 -27.92
CA ASN A 374 -18.31 24.58 -28.44
C ASN A 374 -16.88 24.07 -28.67
N LEU A 375 -16.32 23.30 -27.73
CA LEU A 375 -14.99 22.70 -27.85
C LEU A 375 -14.92 21.73 -29.03
N LEU A 376 -15.91 20.82 -29.16
CA LEU A 376 -15.97 19.90 -30.31
C LEU A 376 -16.05 20.64 -31.64
N SER A 377 -16.87 21.70 -31.70
CA SER A 377 -17.04 22.50 -32.92
C SER A 377 -15.74 23.23 -33.27
N TYR A 378 -15.09 23.85 -32.30
CA TYR A 378 -13.83 24.55 -32.49
C TYR A 378 -12.73 23.62 -32.99
N MET A 379 -12.56 22.45 -32.35
CA MET A 379 -11.57 21.45 -32.77
C MET A 379 -11.86 20.88 -34.17
N TYR A 380 -13.14 20.76 -34.54
CA TYR A 380 -13.55 20.39 -35.90
C TYR A 380 -13.17 21.47 -36.93
N PHE A 381 -13.46 22.75 -36.66
CA PHE A 381 -13.18 23.85 -37.59
C PHE A 381 -11.69 24.11 -37.79
N LYS A 382 -10.85 23.81 -36.80
CA LYS A 382 -9.39 23.94 -36.90
C LYS A 382 -8.71 22.76 -37.61
N ASP A 383 -9.48 21.79 -38.10
CA ASP A 383 -9.03 20.60 -38.85
C ASP A 383 -8.01 19.74 -38.09
N TYR A 384 -8.11 19.68 -36.76
CA TYR A 384 -7.10 18.98 -35.96
C TYR A 384 -7.17 17.45 -36.06
N ASN A 385 -8.31 16.86 -36.45
CA ASN A 385 -8.48 15.50 -37.02
C ASN A 385 -9.98 15.28 -37.28
N THR A 386 -10.44 15.50 -38.51
CA THR A 386 -11.88 15.67 -38.84
C THR A 386 -12.77 14.47 -38.55
N LEU A 387 -12.25 13.24 -38.46
CA LEU A 387 -13.05 12.02 -38.35
C LEU A 387 -13.68 11.79 -36.97
N ILE A 388 -12.93 11.95 -35.88
CA ILE A 388 -13.43 11.72 -34.51
C ILE A 388 -14.50 12.75 -34.14
N PHE A 389 -14.24 14.03 -34.42
CA PHE A 389 -15.19 15.10 -34.13
C PHE A 389 -16.44 15.00 -35.00
N ARG A 390 -16.29 14.66 -36.28
CA ARG A 390 -17.44 14.42 -37.16
C ARG A 390 -18.30 13.26 -36.66
N ALA A 391 -17.69 12.15 -36.27
CA ALA A 391 -18.42 11.01 -35.70
C ALA A 391 -19.12 11.36 -34.38
N LYS A 392 -18.48 12.15 -33.50
CA LYS A 392 -19.06 12.60 -32.22
C LYS A 392 -20.20 13.61 -32.44
N ILE A 393 -20.03 14.57 -33.35
CA ILE A 393 -21.09 15.51 -33.73
C ILE A 393 -22.29 14.74 -34.32
N ILE A 394 -22.03 13.75 -35.19
CA ILE A 394 -23.07 12.88 -35.75
C ILE A 394 -23.75 12.05 -34.65
N SER A 395 -23.02 11.51 -33.66
CA SER A 395 -23.63 10.75 -32.57
C SER A 395 -24.50 11.62 -31.66
N VAL A 396 -24.07 12.86 -31.38
CA VAL A 396 -24.86 13.87 -30.67
C VAL A 396 -26.16 14.18 -31.43
N LEU A 397 -26.04 14.48 -32.73
CA LEU A 397 -27.20 14.72 -33.61
C LEU A 397 -28.10 13.48 -33.68
N GLY A 398 -27.53 12.28 -33.75
CA GLY A 398 -28.25 11.02 -33.79
C GLY A 398 -29.02 10.71 -32.50
N VAL A 399 -28.46 10.99 -31.32
CA VAL A 399 -29.14 10.84 -30.02
C VAL A 399 -30.29 11.83 -29.89
N GLU A 400 -30.08 13.10 -30.25
CA GLU A 400 -31.14 14.12 -30.24
C GLU A 400 -32.26 13.78 -31.24
N THR A 401 -31.88 13.27 -32.42
CA THR A 401 -32.82 12.80 -33.45
C THR A 401 -33.57 11.56 -33.00
N LYS A 402 -32.90 10.60 -32.33
CA LYS A 402 -33.52 9.40 -31.75
C LYS A 402 -34.48 9.76 -30.60
N LYS A 403 -34.12 10.72 -29.75
CA LYS A 403 -34.96 11.23 -28.65
C LYS A 403 -36.19 11.96 -29.20
N ARG A 404 -36.02 12.79 -30.24
CA ARG A 404 -37.13 13.42 -30.98
C ARG A 404 -38.00 12.41 -31.72
N ILE A 405 -37.43 11.36 -32.31
CA ILE A 405 -38.18 10.26 -32.94
C ILE A 405 -38.98 9.49 -31.88
N LEU A 406 -38.38 9.15 -30.74
CA LEU A 406 -39.08 8.50 -29.61
C LEU A 406 -40.18 9.39 -29.02
N GLU A 407 -39.93 10.68 -28.83
CA GLU A 407 -40.94 11.64 -28.39
C GLU A 407 -42.08 11.80 -29.41
N ASN A 408 -41.78 11.78 -30.71
CA ASN A 408 -42.80 11.82 -31.77
C ASN A 408 -43.57 10.51 -31.93
N CYS A 409 -42.92 9.35 -31.74
CA CYS A 409 -43.57 8.04 -31.68
C CYS A 409 -44.49 7.94 -30.46
N ASN A 410 -44.05 8.43 -29.30
CA ASN A 410 -44.86 8.48 -28.07
C ASN A 410 -45.99 9.52 -28.16
N ARG A 411 -45.80 10.63 -28.88
CA ARG A 411 -46.87 11.60 -29.20
C ARG A 411 -47.88 11.06 -30.21
N ARG A 412 -47.44 10.25 -31.19
CA ARG A 412 -48.34 9.55 -32.14
C ARG A 412 -49.19 8.48 -31.47
N GLN A 413 -48.69 7.80 -30.43
CA GLN A 413 -49.51 6.91 -29.60
C GLN A 413 -50.55 7.65 -28.75
N LYS A 414 -50.37 8.96 -28.49
CA LYS A 414 -51.32 9.80 -27.73
C LYS A 414 -52.23 10.70 -28.58
N LYS A 415 -52.07 10.74 -29.91
CA LYS A 415 -52.90 11.56 -30.81
C LYS A 415 -53.38 10.76 -32.01
N THR A 416 -54.32 9.84 -31.78
CA THR A 416 -55.38 9.57 -32.76
C THR A 416 -56.50 10.56 -32.52
N THR A 417 -56.33 11.78 -33.04
CA THR A 417 -57.37 12.71 -33.56
C THR A 417 -56.79 14.11 -33.63
N ASN A 418 -56.51 14.55 -34.86
CA ASN A 418 -56.72 15.87 -35.46
C ASN A 418 -55.50 16.37 -36.26
N PRO A 419 -55.67 16.77 -37.54
CA PRO A 419 -54.59 17.13 -38.44
C PRO A 419 -54.41 18.65 -38.46
N ASP A 420 -53.35 19.16 -37.84
CA ASP A 420 -52.76 20.44 -38.22
C ASP A 420 -51.36 20.50 -37.64
N CYS A 421 -50.37 20.34 -38.51
CA CYS A 421 -48.95 20.28 -38.15
C CYS A 421 -48.22 21.32 -39.00
N GLN A 422 -48.34 22.59 -38.61
CA GLN A 422 -47.46 23.66 -39.06
C GLN A 422 -47.03 24.48 -37.85
N SER A 423 -45.79 24.26 -37.39
CA SER A 423 -44.87 25.24 -36.80
C SER A 423 -43.81 24.54 -35.95
N PHE A 424 -42.74 24.05 -36.59
CA PHE A 424 -41.50 23.64 -35.92
C PHE A 424 -40.35 24.51 -36.45
N THR A 425 -40.46 25.80 -36.20
CA THR A 425 -39.40 26.78 -36.46
C THR A 425 -39.43 27.77 -35.31
N LEU A 426 -38.82 27.39 -34.18
CA LEU A 426 -38.27 28.28 -33.16
C LEU A 426 -37.71 27.41 -32.03
N PHE A 427 -36.46 27.69 -31.67
CA PHE A 427 -35.66 27.25 -30.51
C PHE A 427 -34.33 26.61 -30.90
N PHE A 428 -33.28 27.46 -30.82
CA PHE A 428 -31.81 27.25 -30.73
C PHE A 428 -31.01 28.08 -31.76
N PRO A 429 -30.44 29.24 -31.35
CA PRO A 429 -29.59 30.08 -32.20
C PRO A 429 -28.24 29.50 -32.65
N PRO A 430 -27.54 28.59 -31.94
CA PRO A 430 -26.26 28.06 -32.45
C PRO A 430 -26.44 26.99 -33.54
N PHE A 431 -27.66 26.50 -33.77
CA PHE A 431 -27.94 25.48 -34.79
C PHE A 431 -28.10 26.02 -36.21
N ARG A 432 -28.08 27.34 -36.41
CA ARG A 432 -28.16 27.92 -37.77
C ARG A 432 -26.89 27.68 -38.58
N PHE A 433 -25.75 27.44 -37.93
CA PHE A 433 -24.48 27.16 -38.60
C PHE A 433 -24.27 25.68 -38.94
N LEU A 434 -24.79 24.75 -38.12
CA LEU A 434 -24.65 23.30 -38.37
C LEU A 434 -25.52 22.77 -39.50
N LEU A 435 -26.60 23.48 -39.86
CA LEU A 435 -27.46 23.16 -41.00
C LEU A 435 -26.93 23.66 -42.35
N LEU A 436 -25.87 24.49 -42.35
CA LEU A 436 -25.16 24.93 -43.56
C LEU A 436 -23.99 24.01 -43.94
N VAL A 437 -23.66 23.03 -43.09
CA VAL A 437 -22.56 22.07 -43.27
C VAL A 437 -23.06 20.68 -43.73
N PHE A 438 -24.38 20.53 -43.92
CA PHE A 438 -24.98 19.33 -44.54
C PHE A 438 -25.51 19.63 -45.93
#